data_AF-A0A9X3AHF3-F1
#
_entry.id   AF-A0A9X3AHF3-F1
#
_cell.length_a   1.000
_cell.length_b   1.000
_cell.length_c   1.000
_cell.angle_alpha   90.00
_cell.angle_beta   90.00
_cell.angle_gamma   90.00
#
_symmetry.space_group_name_H-M   'P 1'
#
loop_
_entity.id
_entity.type
_entity.pdbx_description
1 polymer ?
#
loop_
_entity_poly.entity_id
_entity_poly.type
_entity_poly.pdbx_seq_one_letter_code
_entity_poly.pdbx_strand_id
1 'polypeptide(L)'
;MPSPPVHARAVLLAGPSGSGKSHLAAHLGWPVLRLDDFYRDDDDPLLPRDATGLADWDAADSWNTGAALAAVVELATTGRVEAPTYSIGESRKTGCHSVVLADAPAFIAEGLFADRLVAGCRDAGVLLDAVVLSPNAFVTFARRFVRDVVEARKPIRVLVRRGLRLLRDQPDVVRRCARAGMRVVSPKRARAELAAMRAPAAV
;
A
#
# COMPACT_ATOMS: atom_id res chain seq x y z
N MET A 1 -29.84 2.52 0.48
CA MET A 1 -29.60 3.82 1.14
C MET A 1 -28.48 4.52 0.37
N PRO A 2 -28.55 5.84 0.13
CA PRO A 2 -27.44 6.57 -0.44
C PRO A 2 -26.25 6.55 0.53
N SER A 3 -25.03 6.36 0.03
CA SER A 3 -23.81 6.45 0.85
C SER A 3 -23.66 7.86 1.43
N PRO A 4 -23.11 8.00 2.64
CA PRO A 4 -22.87 9.31 3.25
C PRO A 4 -21.99 10.20 2.34
N PRO A 5 -22.15 11.53 2.41
CA PRO A 5 -21.26 12.44 1.70
C PRO A 5 -19.82 12.22 2.16
N VAL A 6 -18.90 12.12 1.21
CA VAL A 6 -17.47 11.93 1.45
C VAL A 6 -16.71 13.10 0.82
N HIS A 7 -15.63 13.55 1.48
CA HIS A 7 -14.76 14.61 0.95
C HIS A 7 -13.99 14.12 -0.27
N ALA A 8 -13.42 12.92 -0.18
CA ALA A 8 -12.82 12.23 -1.31
C ALA A 8 -12.85 10.72 -1.10
N ARG A 9 -12.72 9.97 -2.20
CA ARG A 9 -12.69 8.51 -2.17
C ARG A 9 -11.27 7.97 -2.29
N ALA A 10 -11.05 6.79 -1.73
CA ALA A 10 -9.75 6.12 -1.68
C ALA A 10 -9.46 5.33 -2.96
N VAL A 11 -8.25 5.46 -3.47
CA VAL A 11 -7.64 4.49 -4.37
C VAL A 11 -6.76 3.55 -3.55
N LEU A 12 -7.19 2.29 -3.41
CA LEU A 12 -6.39 1.26 -2.75
C LEU A 12 -5.28 0.82 -3.68
N LEU A 13 -4.03 1.03 -3.28
CA LEU A 13 -2.85 0.75 -4.09
C LEU A 13 -1.99 -0.35 -3.45
N ALA A 14 -2.12 -1.55 -3.97
CA ALA A 14 -1.27 -2.68 -3.61
C ALA A 14 -0.09 -2.80 -4.57
N GLY A 15 0.92 -3.52 -4.10
CA GLY A 15 1.98 -3.99 -4.98
C GLY A 15 3.22 -4.41 -4.21
N PRO A 16 4.05 -5.26 -4.82
CA PRO A 16 5.30 -5.73 -4.23
C PRO A 16 6.23 -4.57 -3.88
N SER A 17 7.18 -4.80 -2.97
CA SER A 17 8.24 -3.83 -2.71
C SER A 17 8.96 -3.45 -4.01
N GLY A 18 9.09 -2.15 -4.28
CA GLY A 18 9.73 -1.64 -5.51
C GLY A 18 8.84 -1.62 -6.76
N SER A 19 7.53 -1.86 -6.64
CA SER A 19 6.58 -1.73 -7.77
C SER A 19 6.33 -0.29 -8.23
N GLY A 20 6.80 0.70 -7.45
CA GLY A 20 6.68 2.12 -7.78
C GLY A 20 5.46 2.82 -7.21
N LYS A 21 4.80 2.26 -6.18
CA LYS A 21 3.62 2.85 -5.51
C LYS A 21 3.86 4.30 -5.07
N SER A 22 4.91 4.52 -4.28
CA SER A 22 5.25 5.87 -3.79
C SER A 22 5.65 6.84 -4.91
N HIS A 23 6.22 6.35 -6.02
CA HIS A 23 6.49 7.20 -7.19
C HIS A 23 5.21 7.53 -7.97
N LEU A 24 4.25 6.60 -8.08
CA LEU A 24 2.94 6.88 -8.66
C LEU A 24 2.22 7.93 -7.80
N ALA A 25 2.24 7.77 -6.49
CA ALA A 25 1.61 8.72 -5.57
C ALA A 25 2.22 10.12 -5.65
N ALA A 26 3.54 10.24 -5.59
CA ALA A 26 4.25 11.50 -5.75
C ALA A 26 3.96 12.18 -7.11
N HIS A 27 3.77 11.40 -8.17
CA HIS A 27 3.46 11.92 -9.50
C HIS A 27 2.02 12.45 -9.62
N LEU A 28 1.07 11.81 -8.94
CA LEU A 28 -0.34 12.26 -8.92
C LEU A 28 -0.54 13.50 -8.03
N GLY A 29 0.37 13.73 -7.07
CA GLY A 29 0.24 14.83 -6.11
C GLY A 29 -0.91 14.65 -5.12
N TRP A 30 -1.46 13.43 -5.02
CA TRP A 30 -2.56 13.13 -4.12
C TRP A 30 -2.04 12.82 -2.71
N PRO A 31 -2.82 13.15 -1.66
CA PRO A 31 -2.55 12.72 -0.29
C PRO A 31 -2.37 11.21 -0.22
N VAL A 32 -1.44 10.75 0.62
CA VAL A 32 -1.10 9.35 0.78
C VAL A 32 -1.26 8.93 2.23
N LEU A 33 -2.12 7.93 2.45
CA LEU A 33 -2.18 7.19 3.70
C LEU A 33 -1.35 5.91 3.54
N ARG A 34 -0.26 5.79 4.31
CA ARG A 34 0.62 4.62 4.29
C ARG A 34 0.04 3.52 5.17
N LEU A 35 -0.52 2.48 4.55
CA LEU A 35 -1.13 1.35 5.26
C LEU A 35 -0.10 0.49 6.01
N ASP A 36 1.16 0.53 5.58
CA ASP A 36 2.26 -0.13 6.28
C ASP A 36 2.48 0.49 7.69
N ASP A 37 1.95 1.68 8.01
CA ASP A 37 2.06 2.21 9.36
C ASP A 37 1.15 1.49 10.38
N PHE A 38 0.23 0.64 9.92
CA PHE A 38 -0.69 -0.13 10.75
C PHE A 38 -0.19 -1.54 11.10
N TYR A 39 1.10 -1.85 10.88
CA TYR A 39 1.71 -3.07 11.43
C TYR A 39 1.57 -3.11 12.96
N ARG A 40 1.46 -4.33 13.48
CA ARG A 40 1.57 -4.58 14.93
C ARG A 40 3.01 -4.34 15.37
N ASP A 41 3.18 -3.99 16.64
CA ASP A 41 4.52 -3.85 17.21
C ASP A 41 5.09 -5.26 17.47
N ASP A 42 6.42 -5.42 17.46
CA ASP A 42 7.06 -6.74 17.61
C ASP A 42 6.71 -7.44 18.94
N ASP A 43 6.37 -6.69 19.99
CA ASP A 43 5.93 -7.19 21.28
C ASP A 43 4.41 -7.37 21.42
N ASP A 44 3.63 -7.09 20.36
CA ASP A 44 2.19 -7.32 20.36
C ASP A 44 1.90 -8.83 20.48
N PRO A 45 1.16 -9.28 21.51
CA PRO A 45 0.87 -10.71 21.71
C PRO A 45 0.02 -11.32 20.58
N LEU A 46 -0.65 -10.50 19.77
CA LEU A 46 -1.44 -10.94 18.62
C LEU A 46 -0.62 -11.03 17.32
N LEU A 47 0.66 -10.62 17.33
CA LEU A 47 1.55 -10.75 16.18
C LEU A 47 1.86 -12.24 15.93
N PRO A 48 1.52 -12.78 14.74
CA PRO A 48 1.84 -14.16 14.42
C PRO A 48 3.35 -14.40 14.45
N ARG A 49 3.75 -15.55 14.97
CA ARG A 49 5.15 -16.01 15.01
C ARG A 49 5.26 -17.36 14.31
N ASP A 50 6.38 -17.56 13.62
CA ASP A 50 6.69 -18.83 12.99
C ASP A 50 7.15 -19.88 14.01
N ALA A 51 7.44 -21.10 13.54
CA ALA A 51 7.88 -22.21 14.38
C ALA A 51 9.21 -21.95 15.12
N THR A 52 9.96 -20.92 14.73
CA THR A 52 11.21 -20.50 15.39
C THR A 52 11.01 -19.35 16.38
N GLY A 53 9.79 -18.85 16.52
CA GLY A 53 9.44 -17.72 17.39
C GLY A 53 9.69 -16.35 16.77
N LEU A 54 10.11 -16.28 15.50
CA LEU A 54 10.29 -15.02 14.77
C LEU A 54 8.94 -14.52 14.25
N ALA A 55 8.76 -13.20 14.22
CA ALA A 55 7.54 -12.59 13.70
C ALA A 55 7.31 -12.94 12.22
N ASP A 56 6.09 -13.40 11.91
CA ASP A 56 5.63 -13.64 10.55
C ASP A 56 4.92 -12.38 10.03
N TRP A 57 5.70 -11.48 9.45
CA TRP A 57 5.21 -10.21 8.90
C TRP A 57 4.37 -10.39 7.63
N ASP A 58 4.44 -11.54 6.97
CA ASP A 58 3.65 -11.85 5.78
C ASP A 58 2.25 -12.41 6.12
N ALA A 59 2.04 -12.83 7.38
CA ALA A 59 0.76 -13.28 7.90
C ALA A 59 -0.31 -12.18 7.86
N ALA A 60 -1.57 -12.59 7.66
CA ALA A 60 -2.69 -11.65 7.54
C ALA A 60 -2.92 -10.82 8.81
N ASP A 61 -2.56 -11.37 9.96
CA ASP A 61 -2.79 -10.76 11.27
C ASP A 61 -1.58 -9.98 11.80
N SER A 62 -0.51 -9.84 11.00
CA SER A 62 0.69 -9.06 11.37
C SER A 62 0.44 -7.54 11.43
N TRP A 63 -0.72 -7.10 10.96
CA TRP A 63 -1.14 -5.71 10.95
C TRP A 63 -2.60 -5.56 11.43
N ASN A 64 -2.99 -4.35 11.80
CA ASN A 64 -4.34 -4.07 12.28
C ASN A 64 -5.26 -3.63 11.13
N THR A 65 -5.91 -4.61 10.49
CA THR A 65 -6.88 -4.38 9.39
C THR A 65 -8.01 -3.44 9.81
N GLY A 66 -8.53 -3.58 11.04
CA GLY A 66 -9.64 -2.77 11.55
C GLY A 66 -9.25 -1.30 11.71
N ALA A 67 -8.10 -1.04 12.33
CA ALA A 67 -7.57 0.32 12.49
C ALA A 67 -7.23 0.97 11.14
N ALA A 68 -6.67 0.21 10.21
CA ALA A 68 -6.38 0.70 8.87
C ALA A 68 -7.66 1.06 8.09
N LEU A 69 -8.70 0.21 8.16
CA LEU A 69 -9.99 0.51 7.54
C LEU A 69 -10.64 1.76 8.16
N ALA A 70 -10.62 1.86 9.49
CA ALA A 70 -11.15 3.02 10.20
C ALA A 70 -10.47 4.31 9.76
N ALA A 71 -9.13 4.32 9.63
CA ALA A 71 -8.39 5.48 9.17
C ALA A 71 -8.70 5.88 7.72
N VAL A 72 -8.93 4.91 6.82
CA VAL A 72 -9.36 5.19 5.45
C VAL A 72 -10.76 5.81 5.43
N VAL A 73 -11.70 5.27 6.22
CA VAL A 73 -13.06 5.79 6.31
C VAL A 73 -13.08 7.18 6.94
N GLU A 74 -12.33 7.39 8.01
CA GLU A 74 -12.18 8.69 8.66
C GLU A 74 -11.64 9.72 7.67
N LEU A 75 -10.50 9.44 7.02
CA LEU A 75 -9.92 10.36 6.04
C LEU A 75 -10.89 10.70 4.90
N ALA A 76 -11.65 9.71 4.40
CA ALA A 76 -12.64 9.92 3.35
C ALA A 76 -13.84 10.78 3.79
N THR A 77 -14.26 10.66 5.05
CA THR A 77 -15.49 11.27 5.57
C THR A 77 -15.27 12.59 6.31
N THR A 78 -14.07 12.84 6.84
CA THR A 78 -13.72 14.07 7.58
C THR A 78 -12.70 14.94 6.85
N GLY A 79 -12.01 14.38 5.85
CA GLY A 79 -10.92 15.06 5.13
C GLY A 79 -9.59 15.09 5.87
N ARG A 80 -9.49 14.50 7.07
CA ARG A 80 -8.24 14.40 7.83
C ARG A 80 -8.20 13.15 8.72
N VAL A 81 -7.03 12.57 8.92
CA VAL A 81 -6.80 11.52 9.92
C VAL A 81 -5.43 11.68 10.58
N GLU A 82 -5.30 11.33 11.85
CA GLU A 82 -4.00 11.12 12.50
C GLU A 82 -3.63 9.64 12.37
N ALA A 83 -2.68 9.34 11.49
CA ALA A 83 -2.18 7.99 11.25
C ALA A 83 -0.95 7.71 12.11
N PRO A 84 -0.70 6.45 12.52
CA PRO A 84 0.55 6.10 13.20
C PRO A 84 1.76 6.36 12.29
N THR A 85 2.94 6.50 12.90
CA THR A 85 4.23 6.44 12.22
C THR A 85 4.93 5.17 12.66
N TYR A 86 5.22 4.26 11.73
CA TYR A 86 5.85 2.98 12.05
C TYR A 86 7.32 2.94 11.64
N SER A 87 8.19 2.52 12.56
CA SER A 87 9.60 2.26 12.28
C SER A 87 9.80 0.78 11.99
N ILE A 88 10.11 0.44 10.73
CA ILE A 88 10.46 -0.95 10.35
C ILE A 88 11.75 -1.39 11.04
N GLY A 89 12.68 -0.47 11.31
CA GLY A 89 13.94 -0.79 11.99
C GLY A 89 13.75 -1.17 13.45
N GLU A 90 12.82 -0.51 14.14
CA GLU A 90 12.48 -0.78 15.54
C GLU A 90 11.29 -1.75 15.68
N SER A 91 10.64 -2.11 14.57
CA SER A 91 9.43 -2.93 14.53
C SER A 91 8.35 -2.46 15.50
N ARG A 92 8.10 -1.14 15.53
CA ARG A 92 7.11 -0.53 16.41
C ARG A 92 6.64 0.83 15.93
N LYS A 93 5.49 1.27 16.46
CA LYS A 93 5.02 2.66 16.31
C LYS A 93 5.90 3.61 17.12
N THR A 94 6.29 4.72 16.49
CA THR A 94 7.15 5.75 17.09
C THR A 94 6.47 7.10 17.25
N GLY A 95 5.24 7.24 16.75
CA GLY A 95 4.44 8.46 16.89
C GLY A 95 3.22 8.42 15.98
N CYS A 96 2.70 9.60 15.68
CA CYS A 96 1.62 9.80 14.71
C CYS A 96 1.98 10.93 13.73
N HIS A 97 1.27 10.97 12.60
CA HIS A 97 1.34 12.04 11.62
C HIS A 97 -0.05 12.34 11.05
N SER A 98 -0.27 13.61 10.71
CA SER A 98 -1.51 14.06 10.08
C SER A 98 -1.50 13.79 8.58
N VAL A 99 -2.59 13.25 8.06
CA VAL A 99 -2.90 13.22 6.61
C VAL A 99 -4.14 14.08 6.38
N VAL A 100 -4.04 15.07 5.50
CA VAL A 100 -5.12 16.01 5.17
C VAL A 100 -5.38 15.97 3.66
N LEU A 101 -6.65 15.94 3.27
CA LEU A 101 -7.03 15.87 1.86
C LEU A 101 -6.88 17.20 1.11
N ALA A 102 -7.12 18.33 1.80
CA ALA A 102 -7.28 19.64 1.17
C ALA A 102 -8.29 19.54 0.00
N ASP A 103 -7.96 20.09 -1.17
CA ASP A 103 -8.81 20.06 -2.36
C ASP A 103 -8.55 18.84 -3.26
N ALA A 104 -7.86 17.80 -2.75
CA ALA A 104 -7.55 16.63 -3.54
C ALA A 104 -8.82 15.85 -3.92
N PRO A 105 -9.00 15.48 -5.20
CA PRO A 105 -10.21 14.79 -5.66
C PRO A 105 -10.34 13.34 -5.16
N ALA A 106 -9.21 12.78 -4.71
CA ALA A 106 -9.06 11.42 -4.21
C ALA A 106 -7.75 11.34 -3.43
N PHE A 107 -7.59 10.26 -2.67
CA PHE A 107 -6.34 9.95 -1.98
C PHE A 107 -5.90 8.51 -2.22
N ILE A 108 -4.63 8.24 -1.97
CA ILE A 108 -4.05 6.92 -2.14
C ILE A 108 -3.87 6.29 -0.77
N ALA A 109 -4.41 5.08 -0.59
CA ALA A 109 -4.09 4.23 0.55
C ALA A 109 -3.19 3.10 0.04
N GLU A 110 -1.88 3.19 0.31
CA GLU A 110 -0.87 2.26 -0.22
C GLU A 110 -0.29 1.34 0.84
N GLY A 111 -0.14 0.05 0.50
CA GLY A 111 0.55 -0.91 1.36
C GLY A 111 0.45 -2.35 0.84
N LEU A 112 1.16 -3.26 1.51
CA LEU A 112 1.16 -4.67 1.11
C LEU A 112 -0.22 -5.32 1.25
N PHE A 113 -0.98 -4.95 2.29
CA PHE A 113 -2.28 -5.52 2.64
C PHE A 113 -3.48 -4.71 2.17
N ALA A 114 -3.30 -3.78 1.20
CA ALA A 114 -4.40 -2.97 0.68
C ALA A 114 -5.56 -3.83 0.11
N ASP A 115 -5.27 -5.05 -0.34
CA ASP A 115 -6.29 -6.02 -0.79
C ASP A 115 -7.31 -6.37 0.30
N ARG A 116 -6.91 -6.36 1.57
CA ARG A 116 -7.78 -6.68 2.71
C ARG A 116 -8.83 -5.62 2.97
N LEU A 117 -8.61 -4.39 2.52
CA LEU A 117 -9.53 -3.27 2.72
C LEU A 117 -10.60 -3.17 1.63
N VAL A 118 -10.49 -3.91 0.53
CA VAL A 118 -11.37 -3.73 -0.66
C VAL A 118 -12.85 -3.92 -0.31
N ALA A 119 -13.20 -4.97 0.42
CA ALA A 119 -14.59 -5.21 0.82
C ALA A 119 -15.08 -4.10 1.78
N GLY A 120 -14.35 -3.84 2.86
CA GLY A 120 -14.74 -2.83 3.85
C GLY A 120 -14.87 -1.42 3.26
N CYS A 121 -13.94 -1.00 2.39
CA CYS A 121 -14.02 0.30 1.72
C CYS A 121 -15.20 0.39 0.74
N ARG A 122 -15.55 -0.71 0.07
CA ARG A 122 -16.72 -0.77 -0.81
C ARG A 122 -18.01 -0.67 -0.01
N ASP A 123 -18.12 -1.45 1.07
CA ASP A 123 -19.29 -1.48 1.94
C ASP A 123 -19.52 -0.12 2.63
N ALA A 124 -18.44 0.56 3.01
CA ALA A 124 -18.47 1.92 3.55
C ALA A 124 -18.73 3.02 2.48
N GLY A 125 -18.73 2.69 1.19
CA GLY A 125 -18.95 3.65 0.11
C GLY A 125 -17.79 4.63 -0.14
N VAL A 126 -16.59 4.32 0.38
CA VAL A 126 -15.40 5.19 0.30
C VAL A 126 -14.40 4.74 -0.78
N LEU A 127 -14.62 3.60 -1.44
CA LEU A 127 -13.74 3.08 -2.48
C LEU A 127 -13.96 3.78 -3.84
N LEU A 128 -12.90 4.38 -4.41
CA LEU A 128 -12.88 4.88 -5.78
C LEU A 128 -12.42 3.78 -6.76
N ASP A 129 -11.26 3.19 -6.47
CA ASP A 129 -10.64 2.15 -7.29
C ASP A 129 -9.72 1.29 -6.42
N ALA A 130 -9.43 0.06 -6.87
CA ALA A 130 -8.53 -0.85 -6.20
C ALA A 130 -7.58 -1.47 -7.22
N VAL A 131 -6.29 -1.18 -7.07
CA VAL A 131 -5.27 -1.44 -8.08
C VAL A 131 -4.08 -2.15 -7.47
N VAL A 132 -3.65 -3.26 -8.09
CA VAL A 132 -2.36 -3.89 -7.78
C VAL A 132 -1.38 -3.64 -8.91
N LEU A 133 -0.25 -3.01 -8.58
CA LEU A 133 0.83 -2.81 -9.53
C LEU A 133 1.57 -4.12 -9.74
N SER A 134 1.46 -4.67 -10.94
CA SER A 134 2.24 -5.81 -11.41
C SER A 134 3.24 -5.32 -12.47
N PRO A 135 4.42 -4.82 -12.06
CA PRO A 135 5.47 -4.57 -13.03
C PRO A 135 5.98 -5.92 -13.56
N ASN A 136 6.57 -5.93 -14.76
CA ASN A 136 7.29 -7.10 -15.23
C ASN A 136 8.42 -7.39 -14.22
N ALA A 137 8.28 -8.50 -13.48
CA ALA A 137 9.12 -8.92 -12.38
C ALA A 137 10.61 -8.91 -12.76
N PHE A 138 10.93 -9.33 -13.99
CA PHE A 138 12.26 -9.31 -14.58
C PHE A 138 12.81 -7.90 -14.78
N VAL A 139 11.98 -6.95 -15.22
CA VAL A 139 12.39 -5.56 -15.47
C VAL A 139 12.61 -4.82 -14.15
N THR A 140 11.78 -5.07 -13.13
CA THR A 140 11.97 -4.49 -11.79
C THR A 140 13.21 -5.04 -11.10
N PHE A 141 13.45 -6.36 -11.22
CA PHE A 141 14.67 -6.99 -10.73
C PHE A 141 15.90 -6.43 -11.46
N ALA A 142 15.90 -6.37 -12.79
CA ALA A 142 17.01 -5.85 -13.57
C ALA A 142 17.35 -4.39 -13.23
N ARG A 143 16.35 -3.50 -13.11
CA ARG A 143 16.59 -2.09 -12.73
C ARG A 143 17.15 -1.95 -11.31
N ARG A 144 16.61 -2.70 -10.35
CA ARG A 144 17.12 -2.70 -8.96
C ARG A 144 18.53 -3.26 -8.91
N PHE A 145 18.79 -4.35 -9.62
CA PHE A 145 20.10 -4.97 -9.69
C PHE A 145 21.13 -4.01 -10.28
N VAL A 146 20.82 -3.34 -11.40
CA VAL A 146 21.71 -2.33 -12.01
C VAL A 146 21.96 -1.16 -11.04
N ARG A 147 20.92 -0.60 -10.42
CA ARG A 147 21.08 0.51 -9.48
C ARG A 147 21.90 0.11 -8.24
N ASP A 148 21.60 -1.04 -7.65
CA ASP A 148 22.26 -1.47 -6.42
C ASP A 148 23.73 -1.94 -6.68
N VAL A 149 24.04 -2.36 -7.91
CA VAL A 149 25.42 -2.63 -8.39
C VAL A 149 26.18 -1.33 -8.68
N VAL A 150 25.53 -0.35 -9.32
CA VAL A 150 26.12 0.98 -9.59
C VAL A 150 26.40 1.75 -8.30
N GLU A 151 25.53 1.61 -7.29
CA GLU A 151 25.71 2.26 -5.98
C GLU A 151 26.63 1.49 -5.02
N ALA A 152 27.20 0.34 -5.41
CA ALA A 152 28.16 -0.47 -4.66
C ALA A 152 27.80 -0.78 -3.18
N ARG A 153 26.50 -0.84 -2.81
CA ARG A 153 26.11 -0.91 -1.39
C ARG A 153 26.19 -2.30 -0.74
N LYS A 154 26.20 -3.41 -1.50
CA LYS A 154 26.21 -4.79 -0.95
C LYS A 154 26.85 -5.82 -1.91
N PRO A 155 27.38 -6.95 -1.40
CA PRO A 155 27.92 -8.03 -2.24
C PRO A 155 26.87 -8.57 -3.23
N ILE A 156 27.25 -8.76 -4.50
CA ILE A 156 26.38 -9.18 -5.63
C ILE A 156 25.48 -10.38 -5.28
N ARG A 157 26.03 -11.37 -4.56
CA ARG A 157 25.33 -12.57 -4.06
C ARG A 157 24.15 -12.28 -3.12
N VAL A 158 24.23 -11.22 -2.31
CA VAL A 158 23.15 -10.78 -1.40
C VAL A 158 22.01 -10.10 -2.18
N LEU A 159 22.37 -9.32 -3.22
CA LEU A 159 21.41 -8.66 -4.09
C LEU A 159 20.63 -9.67 -4.95
N VAL A 160 21.31 -10.70 -5.47
CA VAL A 160 20.68 -11.79 -6.24
C VAL A 160 19.72 -12.61 -5.35
N ARG A 161 20.10 -13.01 -4.13
CA ARG A 161 19.21 -13.73 -3.20
C ARG A 161 17.96 -12.91 -2.84
N ARG A 162 18.14 -11.62 -2.55
CA ARG A 162 17.02 -10.71 -2.21
C ARG A 162 16.09 -10.51 -3.39
N GLY A 163 16.64 -10.36 -4.60
CA GLY A 163 15.86 -10.27 -5.83
C GLY A 163 15.12 -11.56 -6.18
N LEU A 164 15.73 -12.74 -5.95
CA LEU A 164 15.09 -14.04 -6.15
C LEU A 164 13.94 -14.32 -5.17
N ARG A 165 14.03 -13.84 -3.91
CA ARG A 165 12.91 -13.90 -2.95
C ARG A 165 11.76 -12.99 -3.39
N LEU A 166 12.08 -11.75 -3.80
CA LEU A 166 11.10 -10.81 -4.36
C LEU A 166 10.42 -11.31 -5.64
N LEU A 167 11.12 -12.10 -6.47
CA LEU A 167 10.57 -12.75 -7.67
C LEU A 167 9.61 -13.91 -7.32
N ARG A 168 9.80 -14.58 -6.17
CA ARG A 168 8.97 -15.72 -5.75
C ARG A 168 7.67 -15.31 -5.08
N ASP A 169 7.67 -14.24 -4.28
CA ASP A 169 6.48 -13.84 -3.50
C ASP A 169 5.55 -12.89 -4.30
N GLN A 170 6.08 -12.31 -5.38
CA GLN A 170 5.36 -11.40 -6.29
C GLN A 170 4.07 -11.97 -6.89
N PRO A 171 4.06 -13.20 -7.43
CA PRO A 171 2.86 -13.79 -8.01
C PRO A 171 1.76 -14.02 -6.97
N ASP A 172 2.10 -14.38 -5.73
CA ASP A 172 1.11 -14.63 -4.67
C ASP A 172 0.42 -13.35 -4.20
N VAL A 173 1.16 -12.27 -4.01
CA VAL A 173 0.58 -10.96 -3.69
C VAL A 173 -0.38 -10.52 -4.79
N VAL A 174 0.03 -10.61 -6.06
CA VAL A 174 -0.82 -10.21 -7.20
C VAL A 174 -2.06 -11.10 -7.29
N ARG A 175 -1.92 -12.42 -7.15
CA ARG A 175 -3.05 -13.36 -7.12
C ARG A 175 -4.02 -13.05 -5.99
N ARG A 176 -3.51 -12.80 -4.78
CA ARG A 176 -4.30 -12.43 -3.60
C ARG A 176 -5.07 -11.14 -3.83
N CYS A 177 -4.40 -10.11 -4.34
CA CYS A 177 -5.03 -8.84 -4.68
C CYS A 177 -6.12 -9.00 -5.76
N ALA A 178 -5.84 -9.77 -6.81
CA ALA A 178 -6.82 -10.04 -7.86
C ALA A 178 -8.05 -10.77 -7.32
N ARG A 179 -7.87 -11.76 -6.42
CA ARG A 179 -8.97 -12.45 -5.74
C ARG A 179 -9.80 -11.52 -4.85
N ALA A 180 -9.18 -10.50 -4.25
CA ALA A 180 -9.89 -9.47 -3.50
C ALA A 180 -10.64 -8.46 -4.40
N GLY A 181 -10.53 -8.58 -5.73
CA GLY A 181 -11.18 -7.71 -6.70
C GLY A 181 -10.34 -6.51 -7.14
N MET A 182 -9.03 -6.51 -6.88
CA MET A 182 -8.13 -5.46 -7.37
C MET A 182 -7.78 -5.68 -8.85
N ARG A 183 -7.74 -4.60 -9.62
CA ARG A 183 -7.30 -4.64 -11.02
C ARG A 183 -5.79 -4.78 -11.09
N VAL A 184 -5.31 -5.75 -11.86
CA VAL A 184 -3.88 -5.94 -12.14
C VAL A 184 -3.47 -5.01 -13.27
N VAL A 185 -2.60 -4.05 -12.99
CA VAL A 185 -2.16 -3.07 -14.00
C VAL A 185 -0.66 -2.84 -13.96
N SER A 186 -0.11 -2.42 -15.09
CA SER A 186 1.26 -1.93 -15.15
C SER A 186 1.35 -0.52 -14.53
N PRO A 187 2.49 -0.13 -13.95
CA PRO A 187 2.67 1.22 -13.41
C PRO A 187 2.42 2.33 -14.44
N LYS A 188 2.78 2.13 -15.72
CA LYS A 188 2.54 3.10 -16.79
C LYS A 188 1.05 3.30 -17.03
N ARG A 189 0.28 2.20 -17.06
CA ARG A 189 -1.17 2.24 -17.26
C ARG A 189 -1.88 2.85 -16.05
N ALA A 190 -1.50 2.47 -14.84
CA ALA A 190 -2.03 3.06 -13.61
C ALA A 190 -1.84 4.57 -13.58
N ARG A 191 -0.65 5.07 -13.95
CA ARG A 191 -0.38 6.51 -14.06
C ARG A 191 -1.33 7.21 -15.03
N ALA A 192 -1.49 6.66 -16.23
CA ALA A 192 -2.36 7.27 -17.24
C ALA A 192 -3.83 7.28 -16.80
N GLU A 193 -4.34 6.16 -16.27
CA GLU A 193 -5.72 6.03 -15.82
C GLU A 193 -6.03 6.93 -14.61
N LEU A 194 -5.15 6.94 -13.60
CA LEU A 194 -5.35 7.72 -12.38
C LEU A 194 -5.13 9.23 -12.60
N ALA A 195 -4.22 9.62 -13.50
CA ALA A 195 -4.05 11.03 -13.85
C ALA A 195 -5.26 11.57 -14.64
N ALA A 196 -5.91 10.72 -15.44
CA ALA A 196 -7.15 11.06 -16.14
C ALA A 196 -8.36 11.15 -15.19
N MET A 197 -8.29 10.51 -14.01
CA MET A 197 -9.32 10.54 -12.96
C MET A 197 -9.42 11.87 -12.20
N ARG A 198 -8.96 12.99 -12.78
CA ARG A 198 -9.28 14.33 -12.23
C ARG A 198 -10.80 14.42 -12.04
N ALA A 199 -11.24 14.53 -10.79
CA ALA A 199 -12.65 14.49 -10.45
C ALA A 199 -13.44 15.62 -11.14
N PRO A 200 -14.74 15.42 -11.38
CA PRO A 200 -15.64 16.48 -11.84
C PRO A 200 -15.52 17.70 -10.94
N ALA A 201 -15.58 18.89 -11.55
CA ALA A 201 -15.77 20.13 -10.82
C ALA A 201 -17.00 19.97 -9.91
N ALA A 202 -16.86 20.34 -8.64
CA ALA A 202 -18.01 20.50 -7.76
C ALA A 202 -19.00 21.43 -8.47
N VAL A 203 -20.21 20.92 -8.75
CA VAL A 203 -21.35 21.73 -9.21
C VAL A 203 -22.04 22.31 -7.99
#